data_AF-A0A7S3GAT2-F1
#
_entry.id   AF-A0A7S3GAT2-F1
#
_cell.length_a   1.000
_cell.length_b   1.000
_cell.length_c   1.000
_cell.angle_alpha   90.00
_cell.angle_beta   90.00
_cell.angle_gamma   90.00
#
_symmetry.space_group_name_H-M   'P 1'
#
loop_
_entity.id
_entity.type
_entity.pdbx_description
1 polymer ?
#
loop_
_entity_poly.entity_id
_entity_poly.type
_entity_poly.pdbx_seq_one_letter_code
_entity_poly.pdbx_strand_id
1 'polypeptide(L)'
;SYSRDLPNEEFAVSLIRSFKRVHDMLDPTTDLSLVEPLEYLKPFLDVIESEHTGCHITSAALSSVNKFLLYGIILPSVPRAAEAMNCICRSLTHCKFDAKDLET
;
A
#
# COMPACT_ATOMS: atom_id res chain seq x y z
N SER A 1 -28.13 16.18 -14.17
CA SER A 1 -28.06 14.79 -13.68
C SER A 1 -26.80 14.66 -12.86
N TYR A 2 -26.90 14.96 -11.57
CA TYR A 2 -25.83 14.77 -10.60
C TYR A 2 -25.62 13.27 -10.39
N SER A 3 -24.41 12.89 -9.98
CA SER A 3 -23.92 11.53 -9.69
C SER A 3 -23.15 10.87 -10.83
N ARG A 4 -21.82 11.05 -10.84
CA ARG A 4 -20.90 9.96 -11.20
C ARG A 4 -19.46 10.00 -10.65
N ASP A 5 -19.01 11.06 -9.96
CA ASP A 5 -17.60 11.14 -9.52
C ASP A 5 -17.34 10.92 -8.02
N LEU A 6 -18.38 10.84 -7.19
CA LEU A 6 -18.26 10.68 -5.71
C LEU A 6 -17.46 9.45 -5.21
N PRO A 7 -17.53 8.25 -5.83
CA PRO A 7 -16.86 7.06 -5.29
C PRO A 7 -15.32 7.18 -5.29
N ASN A 8 -14.78 7.89 -6.28
CA ASN A 8 -13.34 7.98 -6.48
C ASN A 8 -12.69 8.98 -5.50
N GLU A 9 -13.40 10.08 -5.21
CA GLU A 9 -12.95 11.10 -4.26
C GLU A 9 -12.98 10.57 -2.82
N GLU A 10 -14.03 9.85 -2.42
CA GLU A 10 -14.10 9.23 -1.09
C GLU A 10 -12.97 8.20 -0.88
N PHE A 11 -12.70 7.37 -1.91
CA PHE A 11 -11.58 6.44 -1.90
C PHE A 11 -10.24 7.18 -1.73
N ALA A 12 -9.99 8.23 -2.51
CA ALA A 12 -8.77 9.01 -2.43
C ALA A 12 -8.59 9.67 -1.05
N VAL A 13 -9.66 10.24 -0.47
CA VAL A 13 -9.63 10.82 0.88
C VAL A 13 -9.32 9.76 1.94
N SER A 14 -9.91 8.57 1.83
CA SER A 14 -9.63 7.45 2.74
C SER A 14 -8.17 7.00 2.65
N LEU A 15 -7.63 6.93 1.42
CA LEU A 15 -6.25 6.55 1.18
C LEU A 15 -5.27 7.59 1.74
N ILE A 16 -5.51 8.88 1.49
CA ILE A 16 -4.70 9.98 2.04
C ILE A 16 -4.71 9.94 3.57
N ARG A 17 -5.88 9.72 4.19
CA ARG A 17 -6.00 9.57 5.65
C ARG A 17 -5.19 8.39 6.17
N SER A 18 -5.21 7.27 5.45
CA SER A 18 -4.46 6.06 5.81
C SER A 18 -2.95 6.28 5.74
N PHE A 19 -2.45 6.92 4.67
CA PHE A 19 -1.03 7.32 4.59
C PHE A 19 -0.65 8.35 5.65
N LYS A 20 -1.54 9.30 5.97
CA LYS A 20 -1.29 10.27 7.05
C LYS A 20 -1.18 9.60 8.41
N ARG A 21 -2.04 8.61 8.71
CA ARG A 21 -1.92 7.79 9.92
C ARG A 21 -0.58 7.05 9.98
N VAL A 22 -0.15 6.45 8.87
CA VAL A 22 1.16 5.77 8.81
C VAL A 22 2.30 6.76 9.05
N HIS A 23 2.26 7.93 8.41
CA HIS A 23 3.23 8.99 8.66
C HIS A 23 3.29 9.37 10.14
N ASP A 24 2.14 9.68 10.75
CA ASP A 24 2.08 10.14 12.14
C ASP A 24 2.49 9.06 13.15
N MET A 25 2.29 7.78 12.81
CA MET A 25 2.79 6.64 13.59
C MET A 25 4.31 6.48 13.45
N LEU A 26 4.85 6.65 12.25
CA LEU A 26 6.27 6.43 11.98
C LEU A 26 7.17 7.61 12.36
N ASP A 27 6.66 8.83 12.32
CA ASP A 27 7.40 10.07 12.64
C ASP A 27 8.11 10.03 14.01
N PRO A 28 7.45 9.64 15.11
CA PRO A 28 8.13 9.51 16.41
C PRO A 28 8.89 8.19 16.58
N THR A 29 8.79 7.25 15.63
CA THR A 29 9.32 5.89 15.79
C THR A 29 10.82 5.86 15.48
N THR A 30 11.63 5.55 16.50
CA THR A 30 13.08 5.37 16.35
C THR A 30 13.49 3.96 15.96
N ASP A 31 12.63 2.97 16.24
CA ASP A 31 12.85 1.56 15.93
C ASP A 31 11.60 0.95 15.30
N LEU A 32 11.67 0.72 13.98
CA LEU A 32 10.57 0.19 13.20
C LEU A 32 10.23 -1.27 13.55
N SER A 33 11.15 -2.01 14.19
CA SER A 33 10.89 -3.39 14.61
C SER A 33 9.83 -3.51 15.71
N LEU A 34 9.53 -2.39 16.39
CA LEU A 34 8.48 -2.29 17.41
C LEU A 34 7.10 -2.04 16.80
N VAL A 35 7.03 -1.73 15.51
CA VAL A 35 5.76 -1.47 14.81
C VAL A 35 5.38 -2.72 14.02
N GLU A 36 4.14 -3.17 14.21
CA GLU A 36 3.64 -4.32 13.47
C GLU A 36 3.66 -4.03 11.95
N PRO A 37 4.23 -4.91 11.12
CA PRO A 37 4.38 -4.66 9.70
C PRO A 37 3.12 -4.26 8.94
N LEU A 38 1.98 -4.87 9.28
CA LEU A 38 0.73 -4.61 8.60
C LEU A 38 0.21 -3.19 8.85
N GLU A 39 0.56 -2.55 9.97
CA GLU A 39 0.15 -1.18 10.29
C GLU A 39 0.67 -0.17 9.26
N TYR A 40 1.91 -0.33 8.79
CA TYR A 40 2.48 0.54 7.75
C TYR A 40 2.35 -0.01 6.33
N LEU A 41 2.17 -1.32 6.14
CA LEU A 41 1.98 -1.92 4.82
C LEU A 41 0.58 -1.68 4.25
N LYS A 42 -0.46 -1.63 5.10
CA LYS A 42 -1.87 -1.60 4.68
C LYS A 42 -2.18 -0.58 3.56
N PRO A 43 -1.81 0.71 3.64
CA PRO A 43 -2.15 1.65 2.58
C PRO A 43 -1.46 1.35 1.24
N PHE A 44 -0.27 0.72 1.24
CA PHE A 44 0.39 0.28 0.01
C PHE A 44 -0.31 -0.92 -0.61
N LEU A 45 -0.73 -1.87 0.22
CA LEU A 45 -1.48 -3.06 -0.22
C LEU A 45 -2.86 -2.66 -0.78
N ASP A 46 -3.52 -1.69 -0.15
CA ASP A 46 -4.81 -1.15 -0.61
C ASP A 46 -4.68 -0.46 -1.97
N VAL A 47 -3.55 0.22 -2.24
CA VAL A 47 -3.25 0.74 -3.59
C VAL A 47 -3.07 -0.40 -4.59
N ILE A 48 -2.30 -1.43 -4.24
CA ILE A 48 -2.00 -2.53 -5.15
C ILE A 48 -3.27 -3.33 -5.53
N GLU A 49 -4.19 -3.52 -4.58
CA GLU A 49 -5.44 -4.25 -4.80
C GLU A 49 -6.54 -3.40 -5.46
N SER A 50 -6.38 -2.07 -5.53
CA SER A 50 -7.44 -1.16 -5.96
C SER A 50 -7.56 -1.04 -7.48
N GLU A 51 -8.80 -1.10 -7.97
CA GLU A 51 -9.14 -0.77 -9.37
C GLU A 51 -9.24 0.75 -9.60
N HIS A 52 -9.20 1.55 -8.54
CA HIS A 52 -9.33 3.00 -8.56
C HIS A 52 -7.98 3.73 -8.64
N THR A 53 -6.86 2.99 -8.61
CA THR A 53 -5.51 3.55 -8.67
C THR A 53 -4.87 3.29 -10.03
N GLY A 54 -4.41 4.36 -10.69
CA GLY A 54 -3.71 4.27 -11.97
C GLY A 54 -2.32 3.63 -11.85
N CYS A 55 -1.80 3.15 -12.99
CA CYS A 55 -0.56 2.40 -13.10
C CYS A 55 0.64 3.09 -12.43
N HIS A 56 0.78 4.41 -12.56
CA HIS A 56 1.87 5.16 -11.94
C HIS A 56 1.84 5.07 -10.40
N ILE A 57 0.66 5.14 -9.80
CA ILE A 57 0.48 5.07 -8.35
C ILE A 57 0.70 3.62 -7.87
N THR A 58 0.11 2.65 -8.58
CA THR A 58 0.29 1.21 -8.30
C THR A 58 1.77 0.80 -8.38
N SER A 59 2.48 1.26 -9.41
CA SER A 59 3.92 1.03 -9.59
C SER A 59 4.76 1.64 -8.46
N ALA A 60 4.40 2.84 -7.99
CA ALA A 60 5.06 3.47 -6.85
C ALA A 60 4.83 2.69 -5.54
N ALA A 61 3.62 2.16 -5.33
CA ALA A 61 3.32 1.31 -4.18
C ALA A 61 4.08 -0.03 -4.22
N LEU A 62 4.10 -0.71 -5.38
CA LEU A 62 4.89 -1.93 -5.60
C LEU A 62 6.37 -1.70 -5.34
N SER A 63 6.91 -0.59 -5.86
CA SER A 63 8.30 -0.21 -5.65
C SER A 63 8.61 0.02 -4.17
N SER A 64 7.67 0.57 -3.41
CA SER A 64 7.81 0.78 -1.96
C SER A 64 7.79 -0.53 -1.19
N VAL A 65 6.85 -1.43 -1.49
CA VAL A 65 6.80 -2.78 -0.90
C VAL A 65 8.09 -3.55 -1.20
N ASN A 66 8.58 -3.50 -2.44
CA ASN A 66 9.85 -4.12 -2.81
C ASN A 66 11.04 -3.57 -1.99
N LYS A 67 11.08 -2.25 -1.74
CA LYS A 67 12.12 -1.65 -0.88
C LYS A 67 12.02 -2.13 0.57
N PHE A 68 10.82 -2.34 1.10
CA PHE A 68 10.67 -2.91 2.45
C PHE A 68 11.26 -4.33 2.54
N LEU A 69 11.11 -5.13 1.49
CA LEU A 69 11.73 -6.45 1.41
C LEU A 69 13.26 -6.35 1.26
N LEU A 70 13.75 -5.56 0.32
CA LEU A 70 15.18 -5.42 0.02
C LEU A 70 15.98 -4.83 1.18
N TYR A 71 15.39 -3.92 1.96
CA TYR A 71 16.05 -3.30 3.10
C TYR A 71 15.89 -4.11 4.40
N GLY A 72 15.24 -5.27 4.34
CA GLY A 72 15.05 -6.11 5.51
C GLY A 72 14.10 -5.52 6.56
N ILE A 73 13.20 -4.62 6.16
CA ILE A 73 12.14 -4.10 7.03
C ILE A 73 11.13 -5.21 7.34
N ILE A 74 10.89 -6.10 6.37
CA ILE A 74 10.11 -7.32 6.53
C ILE A 74 11.05 -8.53 6.48
N LEU A 75 11.45 -9.03 7.63
CA LEU A 75 12.31 -10.23 7.76
C LEU A 75 11.64 -11.28 8.65
N PRO A 76 12.02 -12.56 8.55
CA PRO A 76 11.45 -13.63 9.37
C PRO A 76 11.53 -13.40 10.89
N SER A 77 12.47 -12.57 11.35
CA SER A 77 12.64 -12.19 12.76
C SER A 77 11.62 -11.16 13.26
N VAL A 78 10.92 -10.47 12.36
CA VAL A 78 9.94 -9.44 12.72
C VAL A 78 8.62 -10.09 13.14
N PRO A 79 7.95 -9.61 14.20
CA PRO A 79 6.65 -10.12 14.61
C PRO A 79 5.66 -10.15 13.45
N ARG A 80 4.94 -11.27 13.30
CA ARG A 80 3.91 -11.47 12.26
C ARG A 80 4.41 -11.28 10.81
N ALA A 81 5.72 -11.40 10.56
CA ALA A 81 6.30 -11.27 9.22
C ALA A 81 5.70 -12.26 8.19
N ALA A 82 5.35 -13.48 8.61
CA ALA A 82 4.70 -14.46 7.75
C ALA A 82 3.31 -13.99 7.28
N GLU A 83 2.55 -13.36 8.18
CA GLU A 83 1.25 -12.79 7.84
C GLU A 83 1.39 -11.59 6.90
N ALA A 84 2.35 -10.71 7.19
CA ALA A 84 2.69 -9.59 6.31
C ALA A 84 3.07 -10.06 4.90
N MET A 85 3.91 -11.09 4.80
CA MET A 85 4.30 -11.70 3.54
C MET A 85 3.10 -12.30 2.79
N ASN A 86 2.21 -13.02 3.50
CA ASN A 86 0.99 -13.55 2.90
C ASN A 86 0.08 -12.43 2.37
N CYS A 87 -0.07 -11.33 3.10
CA CYS A 87 -0.82 -10.17 2.66
C CYS A 87 -0.20 -9.52 1.42
N ILE A 88 1.14 -9.41 1.34
CA ILE A 88 1.85 -8.94 0.16
C ILE A 88 1.56 -9.86 -1.04
N CYS A 89 1.76 -11.18 -0.90
CA CYS A 89 1.52 -12.14 -1.98
C CYS A 89 0.05 -12.13 -2.46
N ARG A 90 -0.91 -12.04 -1.52
CA ARG A 90 -2.33 -11.91 -1.83
C ARG A 90 -2.60 -10.64 -2.64
N SER A 91 -2.05 -9.50 -2.21
CA SER A 91 -2.23 -8.22 -2.91
C SER A 91 -1.69 -8.28 -4.34
N LEU A 92 -0.51 -8.89 -4.52
CA LEU A 92 0.10 -9.08 -5.84
C LEU A 92 -0.72 -10.00 -6.75
N THR A 93 -1.38 -11.01 -6.19
CA THR A 93 -2.25 -11.92 -6.96
C THR A 93 -3.53 -11.22 -7.43
N HIS A 94 -4.00 -10.22 -6.68
CA HIS A 94 -5.16 -9.41 -7.04
C HIS A 94 -4.81 -8.12 -7.79
N CYS A 95 -3.51 -7.81 -7.95
CA CYS A 95 -3.05 -6.62 -8.62
C CYS A 95 -3.55 -6.60 -10.07
N LYS A 96 -4.29 -5.54 -10.43
CA LYS A 96 -4.78 -5.34 -11.79
C LYS A 96 -3.87 -4.33 -12.50
N PHE A 97 -3.09 -4.81 -13.47
CA PHE A 97 -2.42 -3.95 -14.43
C PHE A 97 -3.34 -3.77 -15.64
N ASP A 98 -4.11 -2.68 -15.65
CA ASP A 98 -4.87 -2.31 -16.86
C ASP A 98 -3.90 -1.58 -17.80
N ALA A 99 -3.57 -2.20 -18.94
CA ALA A 99 -2.59 -1.70 -19.92
C ALA A 99 -3.00 -0.38 -20.62
N LYS A 100 -4.08 0.26 -20.16
CA LYS A 100 -4.65 1.48 -20.74
C LYS A 100 -3.81 2.72 -20.47
N ASP A 101 -2.89 2.66 -19.52
CA ASP A 101 -1.97 3.76 -19.20
C ASP A 101 -0.71 3.78 -20.09
N LEU A 102 -0.61 2.91 -21.11
CA LEU A 102 0.48 2.93 -22.09
C LEU A 102 0.17 3.78 -23.35
N GLU A 103 -1.01 4.39 -23.43
CA GLU A 103 -1.37 5.28 -24.54
C GLU A 103 -1.42 6.74 -24.08
N THR A 104 -0.26 7.41 -24.08
CA THR A 104 -0.16 8.85 -24.40
C THR A 104 1.21 9.14 -25.02
#